data_AF-A0A3L7E001-F1
#
_entry.id   AF-A0A3L7E001-F1
#
_cell.length_a   1.000
_cell.length_b   1.000
_cell.length_c   1.000
_cell.angle_alpha   90.00
_cell.angle_beta   90.00
_cell.angle_gamma   90.00
#
_symmetry.space_group_name_H-M   'P 1'
#
loop_
_entity.id
_entity.type
_entity.pdbx_description
1 polymer ?
#
loop_
_entity_poly.entity_id
_entity_poly.type
_entity_poly.pdbx_seq_one_letter_code
_entity_poly.pdbx_strand_id
1 'polypeptide(L)'
;MFDGGTPSAPVAYQLSQSVSVPSGVSAATLSWSQSVVASFSGAPRVLAVEITNAAGDTILDTIRSTDYLGSESTGWTSETEDLTANLAALEGQTVNLRFSVYISENWTGPAGLGLDSVSLDITAAPQSPPAPVPTMSLYGLLATALGIIFLATPRLRRHFK
;
A
#
# COMPACT_ATOMS: atom_id res chain seq x y z
N MET A 1 -9.59 -9.07 23.06
CA MET A 1 -9.83 -10.53 23.16
C MET A 1 -10.44 -10.97 21.85
N PHE A 2 -9.80 -11.94 21.20
CA PHE A 2 -10.25 -12.55 19.95
C PHE A 2 -10.71 -13.98 20.27
N ASP A 3 -12.00 -14.15 20.54
CA ASP A 3 -12.64 -15.44 20.36
C ASP A 3 -13.07 -15.55 18.89
N GLY A 4 -13.06 -16.73 18.29
CA GLY A 4 -13.67 -16.92 16.97
C GLY A 4 -15.20 -16.86 17.06
N GLY A 5 -15.77 -15.95 17.85
CA GLY A 5 -17.15 -15.96 18.32
C GLY A 5 -18.13 -15.28 17.36
N THR A 6 -18.24 -15.80 16.15
CA THR A 6 -19.43 -15.70 15.29
C THR A 6 -19.51 -17.03 14.51
N PRO A 7 -20.66 -17.47 13.94
CA PRO A 7 -20.80 -18.86 13.49
C PRO A 7 -19.98 -19.23 12.23
N SER A 8 -18.98 -18.45 11.83
CA SER A 8 -18.31 -18.57 10.53
C SER A 8 -16.80 -18.34 10.59
N ALA A 9 -16.06 -19.18 11.30
CA ALA A 9 -14.66 -19.42 10.98
C ALA A 9 -14.55 -19.97 9.55
N PRO A 10 -13.52 -19.56 8.81
CA PRO A 10 -12.41 -18.73 9.26
C PRO A 10 -12.75 -17.23 9.41
N VAL A 11 -12.17 -16.59 10.42
CA VAL A 11 -12.30 -15.14 10.67
C VAL A 11 -10.93 -14.48 10.65
N ALA A 12 -10.85 -13.30 10.04
CA ALA A 12 -9.67 -12.45 10.09
C ALA A 12 -10.00 -11.10 10.75
N TYR A 13 -9.24 -10.73 11.78
CA TYR A 13 -9.23 -9.39 12.34
C TYR A 13 -8.07 -8.61 11.73
N GLN A 14 -8.32 -7.37 11.31
CA GLN A 14 -7.35 -6.57 10.56
C GLN A 14 -7.30 -5.15 11.10
N LEU A 15 -6.09 -4.63 11.26
CA LEU A 15 -5.80 -3.21 11.45
C LEU A 15 -4.90 -2.77 10.30
N SER A 16 -5.35 -1.78 9.54
CA SER A 16 -4.63 -1.31 8.35
C SER A 16 -4.49 0.21 8.35
N GLN A 17 -3.36 0.69 7.83
CA GLN A 17 -3.13 2.11 7.58
C GLN A 17 -2.63 2.32 6.15
N SER A 18 -3.21 3.30 5.47
CA SER A 18 -2.76 3.71 4.13
C SER A 18 -1.46 4.49 4.21
N VAL A 19 -0.51 4.16 3.34
CA VAL A 19 0.82 4.75 3.27
C VAL A 19 1.11 5.14 1.82
N SER A 20 1.41 6.41 1.59
CA SER A 20 1.92 6.87 0.30
C SER A 20 3.43 6.65 0.26
N VAL A 21 3.89 5.74 -0.60
CA VAL A 21 5.30 5.42 -0.75
C VAL A 21 5.96 6.50 -1.61
N PRO A 22 6.95 7.24 -1.09
CA PRO A 22 7.66 8.25 -1.88
C PRO A 22 8.47 7.59 -3.00
N SER A 23 8.85 8.39 -4.00
CA SER A 23 9.83 7.98 -5.02
C SER A 23 11.26 8.06 -4.48
N GLY A 24 12.14 7.17 -4.93
CA GLY A 24 13.55 7.15 -4.55
C GLY A 24 13.79 6.70 -3.11
N VAL A 25 13.10 5.67 -2.64
CA VAL A 25 13.30 5.07 -1.31
C VAL A 25 14.73 4.55 -1.21
N SER A 26 15.47 5.01 -0.20
CA SER A 26 16.85 4.60 0.06
C SER A 26 17.00 3.83 1.37
N ALA A 27 16.06 3.99 2.30
CA ALA A 27 15.94 3.18 3.50
C ALA A 27 14.48 3.19 3.97
N ALA A 28 14.00 2.07 4.49
CA ALA A 28 12.71 2.01 5.16
C ALA A 28 12.77 1.03 6.34
N THR A 29 12.34 1.46 7.52
CA THR A 29 12.32 0.62 8.72
C THR A 29 10.94 0.65 9.34
N LEU A 30 10.33 -0.54 9.49
CA LEU A 30 9.12 -0.73 10.28
C LEU A 30 9.51 -1.21 11.68
N SER A 31 8.97 -0.57 12.71
CA SER A 31 9.13 -0.98 14.11
C SER A 31 7.79 -0.99 14.82
N TRP A 32 7.58 -1.95 15.71
CA TRP A 32 6.38 -2.00 16.56
C TRP A 32 6.66 -2.77 17.85
N SER A 33 5.76 -2.66 18.81
CA SER A 33 5.74 -3.51 19.99
C SER A 33 4.47 -4.35 20.01
N GLN A 34 4.59 -5.59 20.48
CA GLN A 34 3.47 -6.52 20.55
C GLN A 34 3.51 -7.38 21.82
N SER A 35 2.34 -7.85 22.24
CA SER A 35 2.20 -8.88 23.27
C SER A 35 1.11 -9.86 22.83
N VAL A 36 1.36 -11.15 23.00
CA VAL A 36 0.42 -12.20 22.62
C VAL A 36 0.07 -13.04 23.83
N VAL A 37 -1.22 -13.30 23.99
CA VAL A 37 -1.75 -14.32 24.91
C VAL A 37 -2.51 -15.32 24.06
N ALA A 38 -1.82 -16.37 23.64
CA ALA A 38 -2.35 -17.44 22.81
C ALA A 38 -3.00 -18.54 23.67
N SER A 39 -3.98 -18.22 24.52
CA SER A 39 -4.66 -19.21 25.39
C SER A 39 -5.83 -19.91 24.68
N PHE A 40 -5.57 -20.55 23.54
CA PHE A 40 -6.60 -21.17 22.68
C PHE A 40 -6.31 -22.65 22.39
N SER A 41 -7.26 -23.34 21.76
CA SER A 41 -7.12 -24.74 21.33
C SER A 41 -7.34 -24.92 19.83
N GLY A 42 -7.13 -26.12 19.30
CA GLY A 42 -7.40 -26.43 17.89
C GLY A 42 -6.25 -26.05 16.96
N ALA A 43 -6.59 -25.68 15.73
CA ALA A 43 -5.59 -25.37 14.71
C ALA A 43 -4.81 -24.06 14.99
N PRO A 44 -3.56 -23.93 14.48
CA PRO A 44 -2.78 -22.73 14.65
C PRO A 44 -3.50 -21.46 14.19
N ARG A 45 -3.20 -20.37 14.88
CA ARG A 45 -3.64 -19.02 14.49
C ARG A 45 -2.44 -18.26 13.94
N VAL A 46 -2.68 -17.47 12.92
CA VAL A 46 -1.61 -16.77 12.20
C VAL A 46 -1.70 -15.28 12.50
N LEU A 47 -0.62 -14.69 13.02
CA LEU A 47 -0.42 -13.25 13.03
C LEU A 47 0.46 -12.90 11.83
N ALA A 48 -0.01 -11.98 10.98
CA ALA A 48 0.76 -11.52 9.84
C ALA A 48 0.88 -9.99 9.81
N VAL A 49 2.02 -9.53 9.30
CA VAL A 49 2.30 -8.15 8.92
C VAL A 49 2.48 -8.13 7.41
N GLU A 50 1.66 -7.35 6.72
CA GLU A 50 1.51 -7.44 5.27
C GLU A 50 1.51 -6.05 4.64
N ILE A 51 1.99 -5.96 3.40
CA ILE A 51 1.75 -4.84 2.51
C ILE A 51 0.67 -5.28 1.52
N THR A 52 -0.40 -4.49 1.41
CA THR A 52 -1.47 -4.73 0.46
C THR A 52 -1.61 -3.56 -0.51
N ASN A 53 -2.29 -3.79 -1.62
CA ASN A 53 -2.65 -2.70 -2.53
C ASN A 53 -3.56 -1.66 -1.84
N ALA A 54 -3.76 -0.51 -2.47
CA ALA A 54 -4.59 0.57 -1.93
C ALA A 54 -6.02 0.13 -1.56
N ALA A 55 -6.60 -0.85 -2.27
CA ALA A 55 -7.92 -1.40 -1.99
C ALA A 55 -7.95 -2.35 -0.77
N GLY A 56 -6.79 -2.87 -0.34
CA GLY A 56 -6.65 -3.81 0.78
C GLY A 56 -7.05 -5.26 0.46
N ASP A 57 -7.38 -5.56 -0.79
CA ASP A 57 -7.87 -6.88 -1.22
C ASP A 57 -6.77 -7.81 -1.73
N THR A 58 -5.62 -7.24 -2.12
CA THR A 58 -4.49 -7.98 -2.68
C THR A 58 -3.27 -7.81 -1.78
N ILE A 59 -2.70 -8.91 -1.31
CA ILE A 59 -1.40 -8.93 -0.63
C ILE A 59 -0.33 -8.74 -1.70
N LEU A 60 0.42 -7.65 -1.58
CA LEU A 60 1.59 -7.37 -2.40
C LEU A 60 2.84 -8.00 -1.79
N ASP A 61 2.90 -8.04 -0.45
CA ASP A 61 3.99 -8.66 0.28
C ASP A 61 3.58 -9.10 1.70
N THR A 62 4.26 -10.13 2.22
CA THR A 62 4.13 -10.58 3.61
C THR A 62 5.46 -10.33 4.32
N ILE A 63 5.49 -9.30 5.14
CA ILE A 63 6.69 -8.89 5.89
C ILE A 63 7.03 -9.90 6.97
N ARG A 64 6.01 -10.34 7.71
CA ARG A 64 6.17 -11.33 8.77
C ARG A 64 4.92 -12.17 8.90
N SER A 65 5.11 -13.45 9.22
CA SER A 65 4.02 -14.36 9.55
C SER A 65 4.48 -15.27 10.69
N THR A 66 3.66 -15.35 11.74
CA THR A 66 3.94 -16.15 12.93
C THR A 66 2.73 -17.03 13.24
N ASP A 67 2.99 -18.32 13.33
CA ASP A 67 2.02 -19.29 13.83
C ASP A 67 2.08 -19.36 15.36
N TYR A 68 0.92 -19.27 15.99
CA TYR A 68 0.75 -19.58 17.41
C TYR A 68 0.02 -20.92 17.54
N LEU A 69 0.41 -21.73 18.53
CA LEU A 69 -0.10 -23.09 18.73
C LEU A 69 -1.05 -23.22 19.92
N GLY A 70 -1.29 -22.15 20.68
CA GLY A 70 -2.32 -22.12 21.72
C GLY A 70 -1.80 -22.28 23.16
N SER A 71 -0.51 -22.05 23.38
CA SER A 71 0.07 -22.07 24.74
C SER A 71 1.04 -20.94 25.02
N GLU A 72 1.28 -20.07 24.04
CA GLU A 72 2.25 -19.00 24.11
C GLU A 72 1.68 -17.82 24.89
N SER A 73 2.52 -17.23 25.74
CA SER A 73 2.24 -15.95 26.37
C SER A 73 3.52 -15.15 26.35
N THR A 74 3.49 -14.00 25.68
CA THR A 74 4.62 -13.08 25.60
C THR A 74 4.30 -11.83 26.40
N GLY A 75 5.32 -11.32 27.09
CA GLY A 75 5.29 -9.91 27.49
C GLY A 75 5.30 -8.99 26.26
N TRP A 76 5.38 -7.69 26.51
CA TRP A 76 5.64 -6.73 25.44
C TRP A 76 7.05 -6.94 24.88
N THR A 77 7.12 -7.24 23.58
CA THR A 77 8.36 -7.40 22.82
C THR A 77 8.37 -6.41 21.67
N SER A 78 9.53 -5.83 21.37
CA SER A 78 9.70 -4.96 20.21
C SER A 78 10.21 -5.76 19.02
N GLU A 79 9.69 -5.42 17.84
CA GLU A 79 10.04 -6.01 16.56
C GLU A 79 10.50 -4.90 15.61
N THR A 80 11.36 -5.26 14.66
CA THR A 80 11.87 -4.34 13.64
C THR A 80 12.14 -5.10 12.36
N GLU A 81 11.74 -4.53 11.23
CA GLU A 81 11.94 -5.09 9.90
C GLU A 81 12.46 -4.02 8.93
N ASP A 82 13.44 -4.38 8.11
CA ASP A 82 13.93 -3.56 7.01
C ASP A 82 13.03 -3.78 5.79
N LEU A 83 12.31 -2.73 5.39
CA LEU A 83 11.37 -2.75 4.28
C LEU A 83 11.90 -2.06 3.03
N THR A 84 13.20 -1.74 2.99
CA THR A 84 13.78 -0.92 1.93
C THR A 84 13.50 -1.51 0.54
N ALA A 85 13.74 -2.81 0.36
CA ALA A 85 13.50 -3.47 -0.92
C ALA A 85 12.01 -3.57 -1.26
N ASN A 86 11.17 -3.87 -0.26
CA ASN A 86 9.72 -4.04 -0.42
C ASN A 86 9.08 -2.72 -0.87
N LEU A 87 9.45 -1.60 -0.24
CA LEU A 87 8.90 -0.28 -0.58
C LEU A 87 9.56 0.36 -1.80
N ALA A 88 10.84 0.09 -2.07
CA ALA A 88 11.48 0.52 -3.32
C ALA A 88 10.79 -0.06 -4.57
N ALA A 89 10.26 -1.28 -4.48
CA ALA A 89 9.47 -1.88 -5.56
C ALA A 89 8.09 -1.22 -5.76
N LEU A 90 7.63 -0.42 -4.79
CA LEU A 90 6.30 0.18 -4.72
C LEU A 90 6.33 1.71 -4.74
N GLU A 91 7.46 2.30 -5.15
CA GLU A 91 7.66 3.75 -5.22
C GLU A 91 6.55 4.48 -5.99
N GLY A 92 6.08 5.60 -5.41
CA GLY A 92 5.04 6.42 -6.00
C GLY A 92 3.62 5.83 -5.90
N GLN A 93 3.47 4.63 -5.32
CA GLN A 93 2.16 4.02 -5.09
C GLN A 93 1.63 4.32 -3.69
N THR A 94 0.32 4.23 -3.53
CA THR A 94 -0.32 4.13 -2.22
C THR A 94 -0.59 2.66 -1.91
N VAL A 95 -0.14 2.21 -0.76
CA VAL A 95 -0.30 0.84 -0.25
C VAL A 95 -0.97 0.88 1.11
N ASN A 96 -1.37 -0.27 1.65
CA ASN A 96 -1.73 -0.36 3.07
C ASN A 96 -0.76 -1.28 3.81
N LEU A 97 -0.24 -0.82 4.94
CA LEU A 97 0.40 -1.65 5.94
C LEU A 97 -0.68 -2.28 6.81
N ARG A 98 -0.71 -3.60 6.91
CA ARG A 98 -1.76 -4.36 7.62
C ARG A 98 -1.16 -5.29 8.66
N PHE A 99 -1.73 -5.26 9.86
CA PHE A 99 -1.59 -6.29 10.88
C PHE A 99 -2.86 -7.13 10.88
N SER A 100 -2.73 -8.45 10.72
CA SER A 100 -3.88 -9.35 10.65
C SER A 100 -3.73 -10.55 11.58
N VAL A 101 -4.83 -10.98 12.18
CA VAL A 101 -4.92 -12.23 12.93
C VAL A 101 -5.95 -13.12 12.25
N TYR A 102 -5.51 -14.26 11.76
CA TYR A 102 -6.36 -15.29 11.17
C TYR A 102 -6.67 -16.39 12.19
N ILE A 103 -7.96 -16.65 12.38
CA ILE A 103 -8.49 -17.71 13.24
C ILE A 103 -9.19 -18.72 12.33
N SER A 104 -8.61 -19.91 12.25
CA SER A 104 -9.05 -21.00 11.37
C SER A 104 -10.31 -21.71 11.87
N GLU A 105 -10.55 -21.74 13.20
CA GLU A 105 -11.61 -22.53 13.82
C GLU A 105 -12.47 -21.73 14.80
N ASN A 106 -13.77 -22.01 14.81
CA ASN A 106 -14.76 -21.41 15.71
C ASN A 106 -14.59 -21.92 17.15
N TRP A 107 -14.95 -21.09 18.13
CA TRP A 107 -15.06 -21.47 19.56
C TRP A 107 -13.77 -22.01 20.20
N THR A 108 -12.61 -21.66 19.63
CA THR A 108 -11.29 -22.12 20.12
C THR A 108 -10.65 -21.18 21.14
N GLY A 109 -11.24 -20.01 21.40
CA GLY A 109 -10.68 -18.95 22.28
C GLY A 109 -10.84 -19.20 23.79
N PRO A 110 -10.33 -18.28 24.65
CA PRO A 110 -9.94 -16.90 24.33
C PRO A 110 -8.46 -16.69 23.98
N ALA A 111 -8.15 -15.79 23.03
CA ALA A 111 -6.79 -15.29 22.82
C ALA A 111 -6.74 -13.75 22.82
N GLY A 112 -5.56 -13.17 22.94
CA GLY A 112 -5.33 -11.73 22.92
C GLY A 112 -4.08 -11.35 22.15
N LEU A 113 -4.14 -10.23 21.45
CA LEU A 113 -3.00 -9.54 20.86
C LEU A 113 -3.07 -8.08 21.31
N GLY A 114 -1.96 -7.56 21.81
CA GLY A 114 -1.69 -6.14 21.98
C GLY A 114 -0.72 -5.67 20.90
N LEU A 115 -0.96 -4.47 20.37
CA LEU A 115 -0.10 -3.79 19.42
C LEU A 115 0.07 -2.35 19.90
N ASP A 116 1.30 -1.85 19.92
CA ASP A 116 1.61 -0.48 20.34
C ASP A 116 2.88 0.03 19.65
N SER A 117 3.10 1.34 19.68
CA SER A 117 4.32 2.01 19.21
C SER A 117 4.72 1.65 17.77
N VAL A 118 3.74 1.59 16.87
CA VAL A 118 3.97 1.33 15.44
C VAL A 118 4.58 2.57 14.79
N SER A 119 5.77 2.43 14.21
CA SER A 119 6.46 3.46 13.42
C SER A 119 6.93 2.88 12.09
N LEU A 120 6.73 3.64 11.01
CA LEU A 120 7.31 3.37 9.71
C LEU A 120 8.12 4.60 9.28
N ASP A 121 9.43 4.46 9.31
CA ASP A 121 10.37 5.52 8.95
C ASP A 121 10.90 5.27 7.55
N ILE A 122 10.57 6.16 6.61
CA ILE A 122 10.99 6.07 5.20
C ILE A 122 11.93 7.22 4.88
N THR A 123 13.14 6.88 4.46
CA THR A 123 14.09 7.83 3.87
C THR A 123 14.02 7.72 2.35
N ALA A 124 13.80 8.85 1.69
CA ALA A 124 13.75 8.93 0.24
C ALA A 124 14.58 10.11 -0.27
N ALA A 125 15.06 9.98 -1.51
CA ALA A 125 15.71 11.07 -2.20
C ALA A 125 14.74 12.26 -2.34
N PRO A 126 15.24 13.51 -2.29
CA PRO A 126 14.41 14.67 -2.55
C PRO A 126 13.76 14.54 -3.93
N GLN A 127 12.45 14.76 -4.01
CA GLN A 127 11.76 14.78 -5.30
C GLN A 127 12.32 15.90 -6.17
N SER A 128 12.72 15.56 -7.40
CA SER A 128 13.04 16.55 -8.42
C SER A 128 11.81 17.47 -8.60
N PRO A 129 11.98 18.80 -8.67
CA PRO A 129 10.87 19.70 -8.98
C PRO A 129 10.19 19.25 -10.29
N PRO A 130 8.86 19.34 -10.41
CA PRO A 130 8.19 19.03 -11.66
C PRO A 130 8.82 19.85 -12.79
N ALA A 131 9.07 19.20 -13.93
CA ALA A 131 9.59 19.88 -15.09
C ALA A 131 8.66 21.07 -15.43
N PRO A 132 9.21 22.24 -15.83
CA PRO A 132 8.38 23.36 -16.26
C PRO A 132 7.43 22.89 -17.36
N VAL A 133 6.12 23.05 -17.14
CA VAL A 133 5.16 22.82 -18.22
C VAL A 133 5.48 23.85 -19.31
N PRO A 134 5.76 23.43 -20.56
CA PRO A 134 6.01 24.39 -21.62
C PRO A 134 4.73 25.20 -21.85
N THR A 135 4.72 26.45 -21.38
CA THR A 135 3.65 27.39 -21.67
C THR A 135 3.72 27.72 -23.16
N MET A 136 2.74 27.28 -23.95
CA MET A 136 2.58 27.74 -25.32
C MET A 136 2.44 29.27 -25.28
N SER A 137 3.43 29.99 -25.83
CA SER A 137 3.30 31.44 -25.95
C SER A 137 2.16 31.75 -26.92
N LEU A 138 1.48 32.89 -26.71
CA LEU A 138 0.41 33.37 -27.59
C LEU A 138 0.85 33.44 -29.07
N TYR A 139 2.15 33.63 -29.32
CA TYR A 139 2.76 33.61 -30.66
C TYR A 139 2.81 32.21 -31.29
N GLY A 140 2.97 31.15 -30.50
CA GLY A 140 2.92 29.76 -30.96
C GLY A 140 1.50 29.33 -31.41
N LEU A 141 0.48 29.97 -30.84
CA LEU A 141 -0.94 29.75 -31.19
C LEU A 141 -1.34 30.50 -32.48
N LEU A 142 -0.76 31.68 -32.71
CA LEU A 142 -1.00 32.46 -33.94
C LEU A 142 -0.28 31.86 -35.17
N ALA A 143 0.91 31.29 -34.99
CA ALA A 143 1.68 30.68 -36.09
C ALA A 143 1.00 29.44 -36.70
N THR A 144 0.30 28.63 -35.87
CA THR A 144 -0.45 27.45 -36.33
C THR A 144 -1.76 27.83 -37.02
N ALA A 145 -2.44 28.89 -36.58
CA ALA A 145 -3.67 29.38 -37.22
C ALA A 145 -3.42 29.97 -38.63
N LEU A 146 -2.30 30.67 -38.84
CA LEU A 146 -1.94 31.24 -40.15
C LEU A 146 -1.52 30.17 -41.17
N GLY A 147 -0.88 29.07 -40.74
CA GLY A 147 -0.47 27.98 -41.63
C GLY A 147 -1.64 27.24 -42.29
N ILE A 148 -2.80 27.16 -41.62
CA ILE A 148 -3.98 26.43 -42.12
C ILE A 148 -4.73 27.25 -43.18
N ILE A 149 -4.68 28.59 -43.11
CA ILE A 149 -5.43 29.46 -44.03
C ILE A 149 -4.77 29.53 -45.42
N PHE A 150 -3.45 29.36 -45.54
CA PHE A 150 -2.75 29.45 -46.83
C PHE A 150 -2.83 28.19 -47.71
N LEU A 151 -3.23 27.03 -47.18
CA LEU A 151 -3.38 25.79 -47.98
C LEU A 151 -4.79 25.57 -48.55
N ALA A 152 -5.78 26.41 -48.20
CA ALA A 152 -7.19 26.17 -48.52
C ALA A 152 -7.81 27.17 -49.52
N THR A 153 -7.08 27.60 -50.56
CA THR A 153 -7.70 28.32 -51.68
C THR A 153 -8.02 27.38 -52.85
N PRO A 154 -9.30 27.01 -53.08
CA PRO A 154 -9.67 26.21 -54.24
C PRO A 154 -9.64 27.07 -55.52
N ARG A 155 -8.90 26.61 -56.55
CA ARG A 155 -8.91 27.19 -57.90
C ARG A 155 -10.32 27.10 -58.51
N LEU A 156 -11.02 28.23 -58.65
CA LEU A 156 -12.24 28.32 -59.46
C LEU A 156 -11.90 28.11 -60.94
N ARG A 157 -12.33 26.97 -61.52
CA ARG A 157 -12.30 26.71 -62.97
C ARG A 157 -13.58 27.28 -63.59
N ARG A 158 -13.47 28.41 -64.32
CA ARG A 158 -14.57 28.93 -65.14
C ARG A 158 -14.66 28.11 -66.43
N HIS A 159 -15.79 27.44 -66.66
CA HIS A 159 -16.17 26.90 -67.96
C HIS A 159 -16.93 27.98 -68.74
N PHE A 160 -16.39 28.39 -69.88
CA PHE A 160 -17.13 29.11 -70.93
C PHE A 160 -17.59 28.09 -71.99
N LYS A 161 -18.84 28.23 -72.42
CA LYS A 161 -19.38 27.67 -73.67
C LYS A 161 -19.18 28.68 -74.78
#